data_AF-A0A1I0K4U6-F1
#
_entry.id   AF-A0A1I0K4U6-F1
#
_cell.length_a   1.000
_cell.length_b   1.000
_cell.length_c   1.000
_cell.angle_alpha   90.00
_cell.angle_beta   90.00
_cell.angle_gamma   90.00
#
_symmetry.space_group_name_H-M   'P 1'
#
loop_
_entity.id
_entity.type
_entity.pdbx_description
1 polymer ?
#
loop_
_entity_poly.entity_id
_entity_poly.type
_entity_poly.pdbx_seq_one_letter_code
_entity_poly.pdbx_strand_id
1 'polypeptide(L)' 'MHPGHRHDPLALTVVSSHRTSDGLVCYLRCACGAWEVRTPGTVAAVQPRRRTVD' A
#
# COMPACT_ATOMS: atom_id res chain seq x y z
N MET A 1 -7.90 -1.84 -19.91
CA MET A 1 -6.76 -1.76 -18.97
C MET A 1 -5.76 -0.81 -19.59
N HIS A 2 -5.57 0.40 -19.04
CA HIS A 2 -4.63 1.38 -19.60
C HIS A 2 -3.20 0.94 -19.26
N PRO A 3 -2.33 0.67 -20.26
CA PRO A 3 -0.95 0.34 -20.00
C PRO A 3 -0.16 1.65 -19.89
N GLY A 4 0.46 1.91 -18.74
CA GLY A 4 1.58 2.84 -18.70
C GLY A 4 1.42 4.12 -17.88
N HIS A 5 0.38 4.28 -17.06
CA HIS A 5 0.56 5.18 -15.93
C HIS A 5 1.44 4.45 -14.91
N ARG A 6 2.74 4.74 -14.90
CA ARG A 6 3.62 4.41 -13.77
C ARG A 6 2.98 5.07 -12.55
N HIS A 7 2.14 4.33 -11.84
CA HIS A 7 1.59 4.78 -10.58
C HIS A 7 2.80 4.93 -9.67
N ASP A 8 3.13 6.17 -9.30
CA ASP A 8 4.15 6.40 -8.30
C ASP A 8 3.75 5.59 -7.05
N PRO A 9 4.53 4.59 -6.62
CA PRO A 9 4.20 3.77 -5.46
C PRO A 9 4.10 4.60 -4.18
N LEU A 10 4.67 5.81 -4.17
CA LEU A 10 4.56 6.79 -3.08
C LEU A 10 3.25 7.58 -3.13
N ALA A 11 2.55 7.60 -4.27
CA ALA A 11 1.24 8.25 -4.42
C ALA A 11 0.06 7.33 -4.04
N LEU A 12 0.33 6.10 -3.60
CA LEU A 12 -0.69 5.18 -3.09
C LEU A 12 -0.99 5.49 -1.62
N THR A 13 -2.24 5.80 -1.32
CA THR A 13 -2.70 6.07 0.05
C THR A 13 -3.44 4.87 0.60
N VAL A 14 -3.16 4.47 1.84
CA VAL A 14 -3.94 3.43 2.52
C VAL A 14 -5.33 3.97 2.85
N VAL A 15 -6.36 3.30 2.37
CA VAL A 15 -7.76 3.69 2.62
C VAL A 15 -8.47 2.76 3.60
N SER A 16 -7.98 1.53 3.76
CA SER A 16 -8.48 0.57 4.74
C SER A 16 -7.40 -0.45 5.07
N SER A 17 -7.41 -0.94 6.31
CA SER A 17 -6.52 -2.01 6.76
C SER A 17 -7.25 -2.92 7.73
N HIS A 18 -7.01 -4.22 7.65
CA HIS A 18 -7.52 -5.19 8.62
C HIS A 18 -6.45 -6.21 8.98
N ARG A 19 -6.50 -6.66 10.23
CA ARG A 19 -5.57 -7.66 10.76
C ARG A 19 -6.18 -9.04 10.59
N THR A 20 -5.44 -9.95 9.99
CA THR A 20 -5.74 -11.38 9.87
C THR A 20 -4.77 -12.18 10.74
N SER A 21 -4.98 -13.50 10.83
CA SER A 21 -4.01 -14.42 11.45
C SER A 21 -2.63 -14.34 10.80
N ASP A 22 -2.61 -14.07 9.50
CA ASP A 22 -1.41 -14.09 8.67
C ASP A 22 -0.68 -12.73 8.66
N GLY A 23 -1.30 -11.71 9.25
CA GLY A 23 -0.72 -10.38 9.47
C GLY A 23 -1.63 -9.25 9.01
N LEU A 24 -1.05 -8.11 8.63
CA LEU A 24 -1.80 -6.92 8.24
C LEU A 24 -2.05 -6.91 6.73
N VAL A 25 -3.32 -6.79 6.33
CA VAL A 25 -3.72 -6.54 4.94
C VAL A 25 -4.10 -5.08 4.79
N CYS A 26 -3.51 -4.41 3.79
CA CYS A 26 -3.76 -2.99 3.49
C CYS A 26 -4.32 -2.84 2.08
N TYR A 27 -5.40 -2.07 1.96
CA TYR A 27 -5.95 -1.63 0.68
C TYR A 27 -5.52 -0.21 0.40
N LEU A 28 -4.90 0.01 -0.75
CA LEU A 28 -4.40 1.31 -1.17
C LEU A 28 -5.09 1.78 -2.43
N ARG A 29 -5.31 3.10 -2.51
CA ARG A 29 -5.91 3.76 -3.66
C ARG A 29 -5.02 4.90 -4.13
N CYS A 30 -4.83 4.99 -5.44
CA CYS A 30 -4.22 6.14 -6.08
C CYS A 30 -5.29 7.20 -6.40
N ALA A 31 -4.90 8.46 -6.43
CA ALA A 31 -5.78 9.56 -6.87
C ALA A 31 -6.36 9.35 -8.28
N CYS A 32 -5.65 8.63 -9.16
CA CYS A 32 -6.14 8.30 -10.50
C CYS A 32 -7.18 7.16 -10.54
N GLY A 33 -7.49 6.55 -9.39
CA GLY A 33 -8.47 5.47 -9.28
C GLY A 33 -7.92 4.04 -9.33
N ALA A 34 -6.59 3.87 -9.45
CA ALA A 34 -5.96 2.55 -9.37
C ALA A 34 -5.96 1.99 -7.93
N TRP A 35 -5.97 0.67 -7.80
CA TRP A 35 -6.00 -0.06 -6.54
C TRP A 35 -4.80 -0.99 -6.38
N GLU A 36 -4.29 -1.09 -5.16
CA GLU A 36 -3.27 -2.05 -4.76
C GLU A 36 -3.66 -2.72 -3.44
N VAL A 37 -3.37 -4.00 -3.30
CA VAL A 37 -3.55 -4.75 -2.04
C VAL A 37 -2.18 -5.22 -1.58
N ARG A 38 -1.76 -4.81 -0.38
CA ARG A 38 -0.53 -5.27 0.24
C ARG A 38 -0.85 -6.28 1.32
N THR A 39 -0.21 -7.45 1.23
CA THR A 39 -0.26 -8.49 2.26
C THR A 39 1.13 -8.68 2.87
N PRO A 40 1.25 -9.30 4.05
CA PRO A 40 2.53 -9.45 4.74
C PRO A 40 3.62 -10.13 3.90
N GLY A 41 3.24 -11.03 2.99
CA GLY A 41 4.18 -11.68 2.05
C GLY A 41 4.63 -10.79 0.89
N THR A 42 3.95 -9.68 0.61
CA THR A 42 4.31 -8.69 -0.41
C THR A 42 5.20 -7.57 0.15
N VAL A 43 5.22 -7.39 1.48
CA VAL A 43 5.92 -6.30 2.20
C VAL A 43 7.37 -6.70 2.54
N ALA A 44 8.13 -7.19 1.57
CA ALA A 44 9.59 -7.07 1.62
C ALA A 44 10.06 -5.70 1.10
N ALA A 45 9.20 -4.94 0.39
CA ALA A 45 9.64 -3.77 -0.36
C ALA A 45 9.22 -2.40 0.19
N VAL A 46 8.24 -2.29 1.11
CA VAL A 46 7.81 -0.96 1.60
C VAL A 46 7.45 -1.05 3.08
N GLN A 47 8.47 -0.99 3.95
CA GLN A 47 8.20 -0.59 5.33
C GLN A 47 7.90 0.91 5.35
N PRO A 48 6.74 1.35 5.84
CA PRO A 48 6.54 2.75 6.15
C PRO A 48 7.54 3.12 7.24
N ARG A 49 8.44 4.06 6.92
CA ARG A 49 9.42 4.62 7.84
C ARG A 49 8.64 5.16 9.05
N ARG A 50 8.73 4.48 10.20
CA ARG A 50 8.23 5.02 11.46
C ARG A 50 8.93 6.37 11.66
N ARG A 51 8.19 7.47 11.59
CA ARG A 51 8.62 8.73 12.19
C ARG A 51 8.58 8.49 13.69
N THR A 52 9.71 8.13 14.27
CA THR A 52 9.97 8.41 15.68
C THR A 52 10.10 9.93 15.75
N VAL A 53 9.09 10.59 16.30
CA VAL A 53 9.24 11.96 16.80
C VAL A 53 9.68 11.79 18.24
N ASP A 54 10.88 12.29 18.54
CA ASP A 54 11.43 12.49 19.88
C ASP A 54 10.67 13.62 20.60
#